data_AF-A0A815CJK3-F1
#
_entry.id   AF-A0A815CJK3-F1
#
_cell.length_a   1.000
_cell.length_b   1.000
_cell.length_c   1.000
_cell.angle_alpha   90.00
_cell.angle_beta   90.00
_cell.angle_gamma   90.00
#
_symmetry.space_group_name_H-M   'P 1'
#
loop_
_entity.id
_entity.type
_entity.pdbx_description
1 polymer ?
#
loop_
_entity_poly.entity_id
_entity_poly.type
_entity_poly.pdbx_seq_one_letter_code
_entity_poly.pdbx_strand_id
1 'polypeptide(L)'
;MNSTLFTVSVTFVNNSAVAAVESWFIPLDILAIIFTSLAIGFGTLLLFIIVVDKTCHTISMLLIANSCLAEVMFALNILVVAVFTLQNDLKQIQYQDSLCSLRGNSNKIYDLF
;
A
#
# COMPACT_ATOMS: atom_id res chain seq x y z
N MET A 1 22.53 27.46 -27.99
CA MET A 1 21.69 27.63 -26.78
C MET A 1 20.38 26.81 -26.83
N ASN A 2 20.32 25.67 -27.56
CA ASN A 2 19.11 24.81 -27.62
C ASN A 2 19.27 23.43 -26.95
N SER A 3 20.49 23.01 -26.61
CA SER A 3 20.74 21.66 -26.05
C SER A 3 20.41 21.54 -24.57
N THR A 4 20.55 22.63 -23.80
CA THR A 4 20.20 22.69 -22.37
C THR A 4 18.69 22.72 -22.15
N LEU A 5 17.94 23.37 -23.04
CA LEU A 5 16.48 23.46 -22.94
C LEU A 5 15.79 22.11 -23.27
N PHE A 6 16.37 21.33 -24.19
CA PHE A 6 15.90 19.98 -24.53
C PHE A 6 16.23 18.94 -23.44
N THR A 7 17.39 19.05 -22.79
CA THR A 7 17.73 18.15 -21.66
C THR A 7 16.86 18.42 -20.43
N VAL A 8 16.50 19.68 -20.17
CA VAL A 8 15.58 20.07 -19.08
C VAL A 8 14.16 19.58 -19.35
N SER A 9 13.65 19.66 -20.59
CA SER A 9 12.31 19.17 -20.91
C SER A 9 12.21 17.64 -20.90
N VAL A 10 13.24 16.91 -21.35
CA VAL A 10 13.27 15.43 -21.27
C VAL A 10 13.38 14.95 -19.81
N THR A 11 14.16 15.63 -18.96
CA THR A 11 14.21 15.30 -17.52
C THR A 11 12.90 15.64 -16.80
N PHE A 12 12.21 16.72 -17.16
CA PHE A 12 10.88 17.04 -16.61
C PHE A 12 9.82 15.99 -16.97
N VAL A 13 9.78 15.53 -18.23
CA VAL A 13 8.84 14.49 -18.69
C VAL A 13 9.11 13.15 -18.00
N ASN A 14 10.37 12.75 -17.85
CA ASN A 14 10.72 11.52 -17.13
C ASN A 14 10.37 11.62 -15.64
N ASN A 15 10.65 12.75 -14.98
CA ASN A 15 10.32 12.93 -13.56
C ASN A 15 8.81 12.97 -13.31
N SER A 16 8.03 13.56 -14.21
CA SER A 16 6.56 13.59 -14.08
C SER A 16 5.92 12.24 -14.36
N ALA A 17 6.49 11.42 -15.25
CA ALA A 17 6.06 10.03 -15.45
C ALA A 17 6.40 9.14 -14.24
N VAL A 18 7.61 9.25 -13.68
CA VAL A 18 8.01 8.49 -12.49
C VAL A 18 7.16 8.87 -11.27
N ALA A 19 6.95 10.16 -11.03
CA ALA A 19 6.10 10.64 -9.93
C ALA A 19 4.62 10.21 -10.10
N ALA A 20 4.11 10.16 -11.34
CA ALA A 20 2.76 9.68 -11.62
C ALA A 20 2.61 8.17 -11.39
N VAL A 21 3.64 7.37 -11.68
CA VAL A 21 3.65 5.93 -11.38
C VAL A 21 3.72 5.69 -9.87
N GLU A 22 4.55 6.46 -9.15
CA GLU A 22 4.68 6.32 -7.70
C GLU A 22 3.43 6.76 -6.91
N SER A 23 2.68 7.73 -7.43
CA SER A 23 1.45 8.24 -6.80
C SER A 23 0.34 7.20 -6.65
N TRP A 24 0.31 6.16 -7.48
CA TRP A 24 -0.79 5.18 -7.49
C TRP A 24 -0.59 4.04 -6.47
N PHE A 25 0.61 3.89 -5.90
CA PHE A 25 0.87 2.85 -4.90
C PHE A 25 0.10 3.08 -3.60
N ILE A 26 0.01 4.33 -3.13
CA ILE A 26 -0.69 4.67 -1.88
C ILE A 26 -2.20 4.38 -1.93
N PRO A 27 -2.95 4.82 -2.96
CA PRO A 27 -4.35 4.41 -3.11
C PRO A 27 -4.54 2.90 -3.24
N LEU A 28 -3.60 2.21 -3.89
CA LEU A 28 -3.66 0.76 -4.10
C LEU A 28 -3.44 -0.01 -2.80
N ASP A 29 -2.51 0.42 -1.96
CA ASP A 29 -2.26 -0.16 -0.64
C ASP A 29 -3.45 0.05 0.31
N ILE A 30 -4.06 1.25 0.29
CA ILE A 30 -5.28 1.52 1.07
C ILE A 30 -6.43 0.60 0.60
N LEU A 31 -6.58 0.43 -0.72
CA LEU A 31 -7.59 -0.46 -1.29
C LEU A 31 -7.34 -1.93 -0.89
N ALA A 32 -6.08 -2.37 -0.91
CA ALA A 32 -5.67 -3.71 -0.48
C ALA A 32 -5.98 -3.96 1.00
N ILE A 33 -5.73 -2.98 1.87
CA ILE A 33 -6.09 -3.04 3.30
C ILE A 33 -7.60 -3.20 3.48
N ILE A 34 -8.41 -2.43 2.75
CA ILE A 34 -9.88 -2.53 2.83
C ILE A 34 -10.36 -3.92 2.41
N PHE A 35 -9.94 -4.42 1.26
CA PHE A 35 -10.37 -5.73 0.78
C PHE A 35 -9.90 -6.88 1.68
N THR A 36 -8.67 -6.83 2.17
CA THR A 36 -8.14 -7.87 3.09
C THR A 36 -8.86 -7.85 4.43
N SER A 37 -9.21 -6.66 4.96
CA SER A 37 -10.01 -6.56 6.19
C SER A 37 -11.42 -7.15 6.03
N LEU A 38 -12.06 -6.94 4.88
CA LEU A 38 -13.36 -7.54 4.55
C LEU A 38 -13.25 -9.06 4.44
N ALA A 39 -12.21 -9.57 3.78
CA ALA A 39 -11.97 -11.01 3.64
C ALA A 39 -11.80 -11.70 4.99
N ILE A 40 -11.04 -11.08 5.91
CA ILE A 40 -10.89 -11.58 7.29
C ILE A 40 -12.26 -11.59 8.00
N GLY A 41 -13.07 -10.53 7.84
CA GLY A 41 -14.40 -10.46 8.43
C GLY A 41 -15.35 -11.56 7.93
N PHE A 42 -15.41 -11.78 6.62
CA PHE A 42 -16.21 -12.85 6.05
C PHE A 42 -15.71 -14.25 6.43
N GLY A 43 -14.39 -14.48 6.39
CA GLY A 43 -13.80 -15.76 6.76
C GLY A 43 -14.03 -16.13 8.23
N THR A 44 -13.90 -15.16 9.14
CA THR A 44 -14.17 -15.37 10.57
C THR A 44 -15.66 -15.61 10.86
N LEU A 45 -16.57 -14.93 10.16
CA LEU A 45 -18.01 -15.19 10.24
C LEU A 45 -18.37 -16.62 9.79
N LEU A 46 -17.81 -17.07 8.66
CA LEU A 46 -18.04 -18.43 8.17
C LEU A 46 -17.52 -19.48 9.14
N LEU A 47 -16.32 -19.28 9.69
CA LEU A 47 -15.77 -20.16 10.73
C LEU A 47 -16.66 -20.20 11.98
N PHE A 48 -17.18 -19.06 12.42
CA PHE A 48 -18.10 -18.99 13.56
C PHE A 48 -19.38 -19.79 13.30
N ILE A 49 -19.99 -19.64 12.13
CA ILE A 49 -21.19 -20.39 11.73
C ILE A 49 -20.92 -21.90 11.75
N ILE A 50 -19.80 -22.34 11.17
CA ILE A 50 -19.45 -23.77 11.11
C ILE A 50 -19.24 -24.36 12.51
N VAL A 51 -18.66 -23.59 13.44
CA VAL A 51 -18.41 -24.04 14.83
C VAL A 51 -19.70 -24.10 15.65
N VAL A 52 -20.62 -23.15 15.45
CA VAL A 52 -21.87 -23.06 16.23
C VAL A 52 -22.91 -24.06 15.73
N ASP A 53 -23.00 -24.27 14.42
CA ASP A 53 -23.99 -25.16 13.83
C ASP A 53 -23.51 -26.62 13.83
N LYS A 54 -24.03 -27.39 14.81
CA LYS A 54 -23.75 -28.83 14.94
C LYS A 54 -24.19 -29.67 13.74
N THR A 55 -25.11 -29.17 12.91
CA THR A 55 -25.52 -29.88 11.68
C THR A 55 -24.49 -29.75 10.57
N CYS A 56 -23.60 -28.76 10.65
CA CYS A 56 -22.53 -28.52 9.70
C CYS A 56 -21.29 -29.38 9.92
N HIS A 57 -21.26 -30.32 10.87
CA HIS A 57 -20.10 -31.19 11.13
C HIS A 57 -19.98 -32.37 10.15
N THR A 58 -20.08 -32.09 8.86
CA THR A 58 -19.78 -33.07 7.81
C THR A 58 -18.30 -32.98 7.40
N ILE A 59 -17.74 -34.06 6.85
CA ILE A 59 -16.35 -34.09 6.38
C ILE A 59 -16.09 -32.98 5.36
N SER A 60 -17.05 -32.69 4.47
CA SER A 60 -16.95 -31.64 3.47
C SER A 60 -16.89 -30.24 4.09
N MET A 61 -17.69 -29.97 5.12
CA MET A 61 -17.69 -28.69 5.83
C MET A 61 -16.43 -28.50 6.68
N LEU A 62 -15.84 -29.57 7.22
CA LEU A 62 -14.56 -29.51 7.90
C LEU A 62 -13.42 -29.12 6.94
N LEU A 63 -13.46 -29.63 5.70
CA LEU A 63 -12.52 -29.21 4.66
C LEU A 63 -12.68 -27.72 4.31
N ILE A 64 -13.92 -27.24 4.19
CA ILE A 64 -14.23 -25.82 3.97
C ILE A 64 -13.71 -24.97 5.13
N ALA A 65 -13.90 -25.41 6.38
CA ALA A 65 -13.38 -24.71 7.56
C ALA A 65 -11.85 -24.60 7.52
N ASN A 66 -11.13 -25.66 7.14
CA ASN A 66 -9.67 -25.62 7.00
C ASN A 66 -9.22 -24.65 5.90
N SER A 67 -9.89 -24.66 4.74
CA SER A 67 -9.60 -23.71 3.67
C SER A 67 -9.87 -22.27 4.11
N CYS A 68 -10.96 -22.03 4.82
CA CYS A 68 -11.31 -20.70 5.35
C CYS A 68 -10.32 -20.24 6.43
N LEU A 69 -9.85 -21.15 7.28
CA LEU A 69 -8.80 -20.87 8.25
C LEU A 69 -7.48 -20.50 7.56
N ALA A 70 -7.09 -21.23 6.50
CA ALA A 70 -5.91 -20.93 5.71
C ALA A 70 -6.03 -19.56 5.01
N GLU A 71 -7.21 -19.24 4.47
CA GLU A 71 -7.51 -17.93 3.88
C GLU A 71 -7.38 -16.80 4.90
N VAL A 72 -7.95 -16.95 6.10
CA VAL A 72 -7.83 -15.95 7.17
C VAL A 72 -6.37 -15.75 7.57
N MET A 73 -5.60 -16.84 7.74
CA MET A 73 -4.18 -16.75 8.07
C MET A 73 -3.38 -16.06 6.96
N PHE A 74 -3.67 -16.36 5.70
CA PHE A 74 -3.04 -15.71 4.57
C PHE A 74 -3.40 -14.22 4.50
N ALA A 75 -4.68 -13.88 4.63
CA ALA A 75 -5.16 -12.50 4.61
C ALA A 75 -4.55 -11.65 5.72
N LEU A 76 -4.35 -12.22 6.92
CA LEU A 76 -3.64 -11.55 8.02
C LEU A 76 -2.19 -11.23 7.67
N ASN A 77 -1.47 -12.16 7.03
CA ASN A 77 -0.10 -11.92 6.59
C ASN A 77 -0.05 -10.81 5.53
N ILE A 78 -0.96 -10.83 4.55
CA ILE A 78 -1.04 -9.78 3.53
C ILE A 78 -1.39 -8.43 4.16
N LEU A 79 -2.29 -8.39 5.15
CA LEU A 79 -2.64 -7.16 5.86
C LEU A 79 -1.41 -6.55 6.56
N VAL A 80 -0.60 -7.37 7.25
CA VAL A 80 0.64 -6.92 7.90
C VAL A 80 1.60 -6.33 6.87
N VAL A 81 1.77 -7.00 5.73
CA VAL A 81 2.63 -6.52 4.65
C VAL A 81 2.11 -5.19 4.10
N ALA A 82 0.82 -5.08 3.77
CA ALA A 82 0.22 -3.87 3.22
C ALA A 82 0.34 -2.67 4.17
N VAL A 83 0.14 -2.90 5.48
CA VAL A 83 0.36 -1.85 6.49
C VAL A 83 1.82 -1.43 6.56
N PHE A 84 2.75 -2.38 6.49
CA PHE A 84 4.19 -2.08 6.51
C PHE A 84 4.64 -1.29 5.28
N THR A 85 4.17 -1.67 4.09
CA THR A 85 4.44 -0.94 2.85
C THR A 85 3.89 0.48 2.92
N LEU A 86 2.63 0.64 3.31
CA LEU A 86 2.01 1.96 3.45
C LEU A 86 2.75 2.85 4.46
N GLN A 87 3.22 2.28 5.58
CA GLN A 87 4.03 3.04 6.54
C GLN A 87 5.38 3.48 5.97
N ASN A 88 6.02 2.65 5.16
CA ASN A 88 7.29 2.99 4.51
C ASN A 88 7.09 4.06 3.44
N ASP A 89 6.05 3.94 2.62
CA ASP A 89 5.72 4.90 1.57
C ASP A 89 5.41 6.28 2.17
N LEU A 90 4.61 6.33 3.25
CA LEU A 90 4.33 7.58 3.97
C LEU A 90 5.59 8.19 4.59
N LYS A 91 6.48 7.37 5.17
CA LYS A 91 7.75 7.86 5.70
C LYS A 91 8.66 8.39 4.60
N GLN A 92 8.74 7.71 3.46
CA GLN A 92 9.57 8.14 2.34
C GLN A 92 9.13 9.51 1.81
N ILE A 93 7.82 9.74 1.67
CA ILE A 93 7.28 11.06 1.30
C ILE A 93 7.65 12.11 2.35
N GLN A 94 7.45 11.82 3.64
CA GLN A 94 7.74 12.78 4.71
C GLN A 94 9.24 13.17 4.73
N TYR A 95 10.15 12.21 4.54
CA TYR A 95 11.58 12.49 4.45
C TYR A 95 11.91 13.31 3.19
N GLN A 96 11.36 12.94 2.04
CA GLN A 96 11.60 13.63 0.78
C GLN A 96 11.10 15.08 0.81
N ASP A 97 9.93 15.34 1.38
CA ASP A 97 9.38 16.69 1.58
C ASP A 97 10.20 17.51 2.57
N SER A 98 10.69 16.90 3.65
CA SER A 98 11.56 17.58 4.62
C SER A 98 12.89 18.01 4.00
N LEU A 99 13.49 17.17 3.16
CA LEU A 99 14.72 17.49 2.43
C LEU A 99 14.48 18.53 1.33
N CYS A 100 13.34 18.48 0.63
CA CYS A 100 12.95 19.50 -0.33
C CYS A 100 12.73 20.87 0.34
N SER A 101 12.10 20.90 1.52
CA SER A 101 11.95 22.10 2.35
C SER A 101 13.29 22.68 2.79
N LEU A 102 14.20 21.84 3.30
CA LEU A 102 15.55 22.24 3.69
C LEU A 102 16.38 22.76 2.50
N ARG A 103 16.32 22.08 1.35
CA ARG A 103 17.04 22.47 0.13
C ARG A 103 16.45 23.74 -0.51
N GLY A 104 15.14 23.90 -0.48
CA GLY A 104 14.46 25.12 -0.92
C GLY A 104 14.86 26.34 -0.08
N ASN A 105 14.91 26.20 1.25
CA ASN A 105 15.40 27.26 2.14
C ASN A 105 16.89 27.56 1.93
N SER A 106 17.69 26.53 1.65
CA SER A 106 19.12 26.70 1.36
C SER A 106 19.32 27.52 0.08
N ASN A 107 18.61 27.21 -1.01
CA ASN A 107 18.69 27.98 -2.26
C ASN A 107 18.20 29.43 -2.10
N LYS A 108 17.17 29.65 -1.29
CA LYS A 108 16.65 31.01 -1.02
C LYS A 108 17.66 31.91 -0.28
N ILE A 109 18.59 31.33 0.47
CA ILE A 109 19.66 32.07 1.16
C ILE A 109 20.77 32.49 0.18
N TYR A 110 21.05 31.67 -0.84
CA TYR A 110 22.07 32.00 -1.85
C TYR A 110 21.61 33.04 -2.89
N ASP A 111 20.29 33.27 -3.03
CA ASP A 111 19.73 34.34 -3.89
C ASP A 111 19.67 35.72 -3.18
N LEU A 112 20.05 35.80 -1.90
CA LEU A 112 19.99 37.01 -1.06
C LEU A 112 21.36 37.63 -0.74
N PHE A 113 22.44 37.10 -1.34
CA PHE A 113 23.82 37.59 -1.26
C PHE A 113 24.40 37.77 -2.66
#